data_AF-A0A158IBN5-F1
#
_entry.id   AF-A0A158IBN5-F1
#
_cell.length_a   1.000
_cell.length_b   1.000
_cell.length_c   1.000
_cell.angle_alpha   90.00
_cell.angle_beta   90.00
_cell.angle_gamma   90.00
#
_symmetry.space_group_name_H-M   'P 1'
#
loop_
_entity.id
_entity.type
_entity.pdbx_description
1 polymer ?
#
loop_
_entity_poly.entity_id
_entity_poly.type
_entity_poly.pdbx_seq_one_letter_code
_entity_poly.pdbx_strand_id
1 'polypeptide(L)'
;MRITRDAAIAMLVTGSLLAVPALSATPTQSSGLPFDSLPFVRAQVEHNADVVADRATASEAAAQAAKAEADAEQSAAQAAAQQQAAAANDPFPYLAVVTCSFSGMRTALLACFAGKQGSPDTNFELRNGKSYGLYQPYQIEELGREADDGLEIPLTRHFEITAQNAADSLILGIKIIDKHSHNVLFEKQVGQFDAIFASSNYLDR
;
A
#
# COMPACT_ATOMS: atom_id res chain seq x y z
N MET A 1 10.14 -10.40 -51.50
CA MET A 1 8.67 -10.63 -51.37
C MET A 1 8.13 -9.52 -50.48
N ARG A 2 7.23 -8.68 -51.01
CA ARG A 2 6.52 -7.59 -50.31
C ARG A 2 5.53 -8.20 -49.30
N ILE A 3 5.10 -7.52 -48.22
CA ILE A 3 3.96 -6.56 -48.10
C ILE A 3 3.95 -6.15 -46.60
N THR A 4 4.29 -4.94 -46.14
CA THR A 4 3.52 -3.68 -45.91
C THR A 4 2.15 -3.77 -45.21
N ARG A 5 1.98 -2.97 -44.13
CA ARG A 5 0.77 -2.27 -43.58
C ARG A 5 0.89 -2.23 -42.04
N ASP A 6 0.57 -1.21 -41.25
CA ASP A 6 0.02 0.17 -41.33
C ASP A 6 0.38 0.79 -39.94
N ALA A 7 0.99 1.97 -39.80
CA ALA A 7 0.48 3.34 -39.90
C ALA A 7 -0.38 3.85 -38.71
N ALA A 8 0.18 4.86 -38.01
CA ALA A 8 -0.44 5.97 -37.26
C ALA A 8 -1.26 5.61 -35.98
N ILE A 9 -1.29 6.41 -34.90
CA ILE A 9 -1.64 7.84 -34.83
C ILE A 9 -0.98 8.47 -33.59
N ALA A 10 -0.15 9.49 -33.80
CA ALA A 10 0.22 10.47 -32.78
C ALA A 10 -0.81 11.60 -32.82
N MET A 11 -1.58 11.77 -31.75
CA MET A 11 -2.43 12.96 -31.57
C MET A 11 -1.60 14.07 -30.91
N LEU A 12 -0.98 14.89 -31.75
CA LEU A 12 -0.68 16.28 -31.40
C LEU A 12 -2.01 17.02 -31.29
N VAL A 13 -2.36 17.48 -30.09
CA VAL A 13 -3.38 18.51 -29.92
C VAL A 13 -2.69 19.85 -30.12
N THR A 14 -2.58 20.26 -31.38
CA THR A 14 -2.32 21.65 -31.76
C THR A 14 -3.60 22.44 -31.52
N GLY A 15 -3.69 23.11 -30.37
CA GLY A 15 -4.70 24.14 -30.14
C GLY A 15 -4.38 25.36 -30.99
N SER A 16 -4.90 25.39 -32.21
CA SER A 16 -4.98 26.60 -33.03
C SER A 16 -5.82 27.64 -32.30
N LEU A 17 -5.17 28.67 -31.75
CA LEU A 17 -5.82 29.95 -31.46
C LEU A 17 -6.36 30.49 -32.79
N LEU A 18 -7.64 30.24 -33.07
CA LEU A 18 -8.37 31.01 -34.05
C LEU A 18 -8.48 32.43 -33.48
N ALA A 19 -7.66 33.30 -34.05
CA ALA A 19 -7.83 34.73 -34.00
C ALA A 19 -9.28 35.05 -34.35
N VAL A 20 -10.03 35.53 -33.35
CA VAL A 20 -11.32 36.16 -33.56
C VAL A 20 -11.07 37.37 -34.48
N PRO A 21 -11.78 37.51 -35.61
CA PRO A 21 -11.63 38.69 -36.43
C PRO A 21 -12.02 39.91 -35.59
N ALA A 22 -11.06 40.83 -35.44
CA ALA A 22 -11.36 42.16 -34.92
C ALA A 22 -12.36 42.80 -35.88
N LEU A 23 -13.63 42.77 -35.51
CA LEU A 23 -14.68 43.54 -36.16
C LEU A 23 -14.34 45.01 -35.92
N SER A 24 -13.68 45.63 -36.90
CA SER A 24 -13.48 47.07 -36.97
C SER A 24 -14.83 47.73 -37.26
N ALA A 25 -15.63 47.89 -36.21
CA ALA A 25 -16.77 48.79 -36.25
C ALA A 25 -16.24 50.22 -36.38
N THR A 26 -16.27 50.76 -37.60
CA THR A 26 -16.19 52.19 -37.83
C THR A 26 -17.27 52.88 -37.01
N PRO A 27 -16.95 53.91 -36.19
CA PRO A 27 -17.97 54.63 -35.45
C PRO A 27 -18.82 55.41 -36.45
N THR A 28 -20.03 54.92 -36.71
CA THR A 28 -21.08 55.72 -37.33
C THR A 28 -21.40 56.86 -36.36
N GLN A 29 -20.97 58.08 -36.69
CA GLN A 29 -21.38 59.31 -36.01
C GLN A 29 -22.89 59.51 -36.25
N SER A 30 -23.68 58.86 -35.41
CA SER A 30 -25.07 59.22 -35.17
C SER A 30 -25.06 60.31 -34.11
N SER A 31 -25.47 61.52 -34.50
CA SER A 31 -25.84 62.63 -33.63
C SER A 31 -27.09 62.24 -32.82
N GLY A 32 -26.90 61.33 -31.86
CA GLY A 32 -27.87 60.93 -30.85
C GLY A 32 -27.30 61.27 -29.48
N LEU A 33 -28.14 61.83 -28.63
CA LEU A 33 -27.87 62.18 -27.23
C LEU A 33 -27.06 61.09 -26.51
N PRO A 34 -26.21 61.45 -25.52
CA PRO A 34 -25.38 60.47 -24.81
C PRO A 34 -26.27 59.53 -23.99
N PHE A 35 -26.73 58.44 -24.59
CA PHE A 35 -27.50 57.40 -23.88
C PHE A 35 -26.66 56.72 -22.78
N ASP A 36 -25.33 56.87 -22.83
CA ASP A 36 -24.39 56.48 -21.78
C ASP A 36 -24.53 57.30 -20.48
N SER A 37 -25.23 58.46 -20.50
CA SER A 37 -25.47 59.26 -19.28
C SER A 37 -26.79 58.95 -18.58
N LEU A 38 -27.57 57.97 -19.05
CA LEU A 38 -28.81 57.57 -18.39
C LEU A 38 -28.49 56.57 -17.25
N PRO A 39 -28.88 56.87 -16.01
CA PRO A 39 -28.50 56.07 -14.83
C PRO A 39 -28.96 54.61 -14.92
N PHE A 40 -30.05 54.34 -15.66
CA PHE A 40 -30.59 53.00 -15.85
C PHE A 40 -29.73 52.12 -16.78
N VAL A 41 -29.18 52.69 -17.86
CA VAL A 41 -28.30 51.94 -18.79
C VAL A 41 -26.98 51.60 -18.11
N ARG A 42 -26.44 52.55 -17.33
CA ARG A 42 -25.22 52.33 -16.53
C ARG A 42 -25.40 51.21 -15.49
N ALA A 43 -26.52 51.23 -14.76
CA ALA A 43 -26.84 50.20 -13.78
C ALA A 43 -27.00 48.80 -14.40
N GLN A 44 -27.59 48.71 -15.60
CA GLN A 44 -27.76 47.43 -16.31
C GLN A 44 -26.40 46.84 -16.78
N VAL A 45 -25.48 47.70 -17.23
CA VAL A 45 -24.13 47.30 -17.66
C VAL A 45 -23.29 46.86 -16.45
N GLU A 46 -23.36 47.59 -15.34
CA GLU A 46 -22.70 47.23 -14.07
C GLU A 46 -23.22 45.87 -13.55
N HIS A 47 -24.53 45.64 -13.53
CA HIS A 47 -25.12 44.37 -13.10
C HIS A 47 -24.70 43.18 -13.97
N ASN A 48 -24.65 43.35 -15.29
CA ASN A 48 -24.21 42.30 -16.21
C ASN A 48 -22.71 41.98 -16.05
N ALA A 49 -21.88 42.97 -15.72
CA ALA A 49 -20.46 42.76 -15.47
C ALA A 49 -20.22 41.92 -14.20
N ASP A 50 -20.95 42.18 -13.12
CA ASP A 50 -20.87 41.40 -11.88
C ASP A 50 -21.29 39.94 -12.10
N VAL A 51 -22.38 39.72 -12.83
CA VAL A 51 -22.89 38.37 -13.14
C VAL A 51 -21.91 37.56 -14.02
N VAL A 52 -21.14 38.22 -14.89
CA VAL A 52 -20.11 37.56 -15.71
C VAL A 52 -18.86 37.25 -14.86
N ALA A 53 -18.47 38.15 -13.95
CA ALA A 53 -17.37 37.93 -13.03
C ALA A 53 -17.65 36.76 -12.05
N ASP A 54 -18.87 36.68 -11.51
CA ASP A 54 -19.28 35.57 -10.63
C ASP A 54 -19.30 34.22 -11.35
N ARG A 55 -19.70 34.20 -12.63
CA ARG A 55 -19.64 32.97 -13.44
C ARG A 55 -18.22 32.56 -13.79
N ALA A 56 -17.33 33.51 -14.05
CA ALA A 56 -15.93 33.24 -14.34
C ALA A 56 -15.25 32.60 -13.12
N THR A 57 -15.41 33.18 -11.93
CA THR A 57 -14.86 32.64 -10.67
C THR A 57 -15.45 31.30 -10.30
N ALA A 58 -16.76 31.09 -10.50
CA ALA A 58 -17.39 29.78 -10.30
C ALA A 58 -16.84 28.71 -11.26
N SER A 59 -16.55 29.06 -12.52
CA SER A 59 -15.97 28.13 -13.49
C SER A 59 -14.50 27.78 -13.16
N GLU A 60 -13.74 28.75 -12.66
CA GLU A 60 -12.36 28.54 -12.23
C GLU A 60 -12.29 27.68 -10.97
N ALA A 61 -13.19 27.91 -10.01
CA ALA A 61 -13.32 27.09 -8.81
C ALA A 61 -13.71 25.64 -9.16
N ALA A 62 -14.63 25.44 -10.11
CA ALA A 62 -15.01 24.12 -10.59
C ALA A 62 -13.87 23.40 -11.33
N ALA A 63 -13.11 24.12 -12.15
CA ALA A 63 -11.94 23.58 -12.85
C ALA A 63 -10.80 23.21 -11.88
N GLN A 64 -10.60 24.02 -10.83
CA GLN A 64 -9.62 23.71 -9.77
C GLN A 64 -10.04 22.50 -8.93
N ALA A 65 -11.33 22.37 -8.60
CA ALA A 65 -11.85 21.21 -7.89
C ALA A 65 -11.68 19.92 -8.72
N ALA A 66 -12.06 19.93 -9.99
CA ALA A 66 -11.90 18.77 -10.88
C ALA A 66 -10.43 18.37 -11.06
N LYS A 67 -9.52 19.35 -11.13
CA LYS A 67 -8.08 19.07 -11.19
C LYS A 67 -7.55 18.51 -9.87
N ALA A 68 -7.98 19.05 -8.73
CA ALA A 68 -7.59 18.53 -7.41
C ALA A 68 -8.07 17.10 -7.17
N GLU A 69 -9.28 16.76 -7.63
CA GLU A 69 -9.80 15.39 -7.61
C GLU A 69 -8.98 14.44 -8.49
N ALA A 70 -8.66 14.85 -9.73
CA ALA A 70 -7.80 14.07 -10.63
C ALA A 70 -6.38 13.88 -10.10
N ASP A 71 -5.78 14.94 -9.51
CA ASP A 71 -4.45 14.88 -8.89
C ASP A 71 -4.46 13.99 -7.62
N ALA A 72 -5.55 14.01 -6.85
CA ALA A 72 -5.74 13.13 -5.69
C ALA A 72 -5.88 11.65 -6.10
N GLU A 73 -6.65 11.35 -7.15
CA GLU A 73 -6.77 9.99 -7.68
C GLU A 73 -5.43 9.49 -8.26
N GLN A 74 -4.74 10.33 -9.03
CA GLN A 74 -3.43 9.98 -9.60
C GLN A 74 -2.38 9.76 -8.50
N SER A 75 -2.35 10.60 -7.46
CA SER A 75 -1.42 10.42 -6.34
C SER A 75 -1.76 9.18 -5.50
N ALA A 76 -3.05 8.86 -5.30
CA ALA A 76 -3.47 7.62 -4.65
C ALA A 76 -3.06 6.37 -5.45
N ALA A 77 -3.27 6.39 -6.78
CA ALA A 77 -2.87 5.29 -7.66
C ALA A 77 -1.33 5.11 -7.68
N GLN A 78 -0.57 6.21 -7.70
CA GLN A 78 0.89 6.15 -7.62
C GLN A 78 1.37 5.63 -6.26
N ALA A 79 0.76 6.06 -5.17
CA ALA A 79 1.08 5.56 -3.83
C ALA A 79 0.78 4.06 -3.71
N ALA A 80 -0.37 3.60 -4.22
CA ALA A 80 -0.71 2.18 -4.25
C ALA A 80 0.28 1.36 -5.11
N ALA A 81 0.65 1.86 -6.29
CA ALA A 81 1.63 1.21 -7.15
C ALA A 81 3.02 1.15 -6.50
N GLN A 82 3.44 2.20 -5.79
CA GLN A 82 4.69 2.22 -5.03
C GLN A 82 4.67 1.22 -3.87
N GLN A 83 3.55 1.13 -3.15
CA GLN A 83 3.38 0.12 -2.09
C GLN A 83 3.43 -1.30 -2.63
N GLN A 84 2.76 -1.58 -3.75
CA GLN A 84 2.81 -2.88 -4.42
C GLN A 84 4.23 -3.22 -4.92
N ALA A 85 4.94 -2.25 -5.49
CA ALA A 85 6.31 -2.43 -5.93
C ALA A 85 7.26 -2.67 -4.74
N ALA A 86 7.08 -1.95 -3.63
CA ALA A 86 7.85 -2.19 -2.40
C ALA A 86 7.58 -3.60 -1.84
N ALA A 87 6.32 -4.04 -1.85
CA ALA A 87 5.93 -5.37 -1.41
C ALA A 87 6.47 -6.49 -2.31
N ALA A 88 6.53 -6.26 -3.62
CA ALA A 88 7.11 -7.20 -4.57
C ALA A 88 8.62 -7.37 -4.35
N ASN A 89 9.32 -6.30 -3.95
CA ASN A 89 10.77 -6.27 -3.80
C ASN A 89 11.27 -6.47 -2.35
N ASP A 90 10.39 -6.64 -1.36
CA ASP A 90 10.80 -6.95 0.01
C ASP A 90 11.47 -8.35 0.05
N PRO A 91 12.75 -8.45 0.47
CA PRO A 91 13.43 -9.73 0.60
C PRO A 91 12.80 -10.64 1.67
N PHE A 92 12.11 -10.06 2.66
CA PHE A 92 11.45 -10.77 3.74
C PHE A 92 10.00 -10.30 3.87
N PRO A 93 9.09 -10.71 2.97
CA PRO A 93 7.70 -10.25 2.97
C PRO A 93 6.85 -10.85 4.11
N TYR A 94 7.33 -11.90 4.76
CA TYR A 94 6.63 -12.58 5.85
C TYR A 94 7.36 -12.41 7.18
N LEU A 95 6.60 -12.47 8.27
CA LEU A 95 7.09 -12.45 9.64
C LEU A 95 6.54 -13.65 10.40
N ALA A 96 7.43 -14.47 10.96
CA ALA A 96 7.05 -15.48 11.95
C ALA A 96 7.10 -14.87 13.34
N VAL A 97 6.03 -15.01 14.12
CA VAL A 97 6.00 -14.71 15.55
C VAL A 97 5.88 -16.02 16.30
N VAL A 98 6.95 -16.41 17.02
CA VAL A 98 7.01 -17.66 17.78
C VAL A 98 6.82 -17.36 19.26
N THR A 99 5.96 -18.12 19.93
CA THR A 99 5.63 -17.90 21.34
C THR A 99 5.74 -19.17 22.15
N CYS A 100 6.11 -19.01 23.41
CA CYS A 100 6.00 -20.04 24.43
C CYS A 100 5.17 -19.49 25.58
N SER A 101 4.14 -20.24 26.01
CA SER A 101 3.23 -19.76 27.04
C SER A 101 2.83 -20.82 28.06
N PHE A 102 2.56 -20.37 29.28
CA PHE A 102 1.98 -21.16 30.36
C PHE A 102 0.68 -20.48 30.80
N SER A 103 -0.45 -21.18 30.71
CA SER A 103 -1.76 -20.64 31.11
C SER A 103 -2.08 -19.27 30.47
N GLY A 104 -1.69 -19.07 29.21
CA GLY A 104 -1.88 -17.82 28.46
C GLY A 104 -0.88 -16.71 28.79
N MET A 105 0.03 -16.91 29.76
CA MET A 105 1.12 -15.98 30.04
C MET A 105 2.37 -16.36 29.25
N ARG A 106 2.97 -15.38 28.58
CA ARG A 106 4.20 -15.58 27.79
C ARG A 106 5.39 -15.87 28.71
N THR A 107 6.27 -16.76 28.28
CA THR A 107 7.53 -17.08 28.96
C THR A 107 8.67 -17.14 27.94
N ALA A 108 9.89 -17.39 28.41
CA ALA A 108 11.06 -17.52 27.54
C ALA A 108 10.86 -18.65 26.53
N LEU A 109 11.11 -18.37 25.24
CA LEU A 109 10.85 -19.31 24.17
C LEU A 109 11.62 -20.64 24.33
N LEU A 110 12.87 -20.57 24.84
CA LEU A 110 13.70 -21.73 25.14
C LEU A 110 13.01 -22.76 26.04
N ALA A 111 12.08 -22.32 26.90
CA ALA A 111 11.40 -23.21 27.84
C ALA A 111 10.52 -24.24 27.13
N CYS A 112 9.98 -23.92 25.95
CA CYS A 112 9.19 -24.86 25.15
C CYS A 112 10.05 -25.93 24.46
N PHE A 113 11.37 -25.74 24.37
CA PHE A 113 12.29 -26.69 23.73
C PHE A 113 13.14 -27.48 24.72
N ALA A 114 13.16 -27.04 25.99
CA ALA A 114 13.83 -27.72 27.07
C ALA A 114 12.98 -28.89 27.60
N GLY A 115 13.51 -30.11 27.51
CA GLY A 115 12.91 -31.29 28.13
C GLY A 115 13.05 -31.25 29.66
N LYS A 116 12.06 -31.79 30.39
CA LYS A 116 12.21 -32.04 31.84
C LYS A 116 13.07 -33.28 32.08
N GLN A 117 13.56 -33.47 33.31
CA GLN A 117 14.40 -34.61 33.73
C GLN A 117 13.99 -35.93 33.05
N GLY A 118 14.87 -36.45 32.18
CA GLY A 118 14.67 -37.70 31.44
C GLY A 118 14.03 -37.56 30.05
N SER A 119 13.59 -36.36 29.64
CA SER A 119 13.10 -36.06 28.29
C SER A 119 14.18 -35.34 27.47
N PRO A 120 14.33 -35.65 26.17
CA PRO A 120 15.28 -34.94 25.31
C PRO A 120 14.80 -33.53 25.01
N ASP A 121 15.75 -32.63 24.79
CA ASP A 121 15.48 -31.32 24.20
C ASP A 121 15.05 -31.47 22.73
N THR A 122 14.25 -30.54 22.25
CA THR A 122 13.85 -30.45 20.84
C THR A 122 14.55 -29.28 20.15
N ASN A 123 14.61 -29.36 18.83
CA ASN A 123 15.27 -28.34 18.01
C ASN A 123 14.24 -27.49 17.26
N PHE A 124 14.69 -26.30 16.85
CA PHE A 124 14.02 -25.49 15.86
C PHE A 124 14.74 -25.63 14.52
N GLU A 125 14.03 -25.94 13.45
CA GLU A 125 14.58 -25.99 12.09
C GLU A 125 13.99 -24.85 11.27
N LEU A 126 14.86 -24.12 10.58
CA LEU A 126 14.47 -23.07 9.65
C LEU A 126 15.23 -23.23 8.34
N ARG A 127 14.48 -23.41 7.25
CA ARG A 127 14.95 -23.16 5.90
C ARG A 127 14.37 -21.83 5.45
N ASN A 128 15.22 -20.85 5.21
CA ASN A 128 14.84 -19.50 4.80
C ASN A 128 15.57 -19.15 3.49
N GLY A 129 14.86 -19.27 2.38
CA GLY A 129 15.43 -19.25 1.04
C GLY A 129 16.38 -20.43 0.83
N LYS A 130 17.66 -20.13 0.59
CA LYS A 130 18.72 -21.13 0.40
C LYS A 130 19.41 -21.52 1.72
N SER A 131 19.19 -20.74 2.78
CA SER A 131 19.83 -20.96 4.07
C SER A 131 19.03 -22.00 4.86
N TYR A 132 19.74 -22.95 5.48
CA TYR A 132 19.16 -23.91 6.41
C TYR A 132 19.91 -23.82 7.73
N GLY A 133 19.18 -23.84 8.83
CA GLY A 133 19.73 -23.94 10.17
C GLY A 133 18.92 -24.88 11.05
N LEU A 134 19.66 -25.64 11.87
CA LEU A 134 19.14 -26.46 12.95
C LEU A 134 19.62 -25.81 14.25
N TYR A 135 18.68 -25.32 15.04
CA TYR A 135 18.94 -24.47 16.19
C TYR A 135 18.61 -25.22 17.47
N GLN A 136 19.59 -25.33 18.34
CA GLN A 136 19.40 -25.81 19.70
C GLN A 136 18.62 -24.78 20.53
N PRO A 137 18.00 -25.17 21.66
CA PRO A 137 17.22 -24.25 22.51
C PRO A 137 17.96 -22.96 22.87
N TYR A 138 19.25 -23.03 23.16
CA TYR A 138 20.09 -21.88 23.52
C TYR A 138 20.53 -21.00 22.33
N GLN A 139 20.23 -21.42 21.10
CA GLN A 139 20.53 -20.68 19.86
C GLN A 139 19.28 -20.04 19.25
N ILE A 140 18.12 -20.20 19.89
CA ILE A 140 16.85 -19.71 19.34
C ILE A 140 16.85 -18.18 19.17
N GLU A 141 17.59 -17.45 20.00
CA GLU A 141 17.75 -16.00 19.85
C GLU A 141 18.48 -15.61 18.54
N GLU A 142 19.25 -16.52 17.93
CA GLU A 142 19.93 -16.26 16.65
C GLU A 142 18.98 -16.24 15.45
N LEU A 143 17.75 -16.76 15.61
CA LEU A 143 16.76 -16.84 14.55
C LEU A 143 16.13 -15.47 14.22
N GLY A 144 16.17 -14.51 15.14
CA GLY A 144 15.39 -13.29 15.01
C GLY A 144 15.58 -12.30 16.14
N ARG A 145 14.56 -11.50 16.40
CA ARG A 145 14.55 -10.47 17.44
C ARG A 145 13.43 -10.74 18.43
N GLU A 146 13.73 -10.74 19.72
CA GLU A 146 12.70 -10.80 20.75
C GLU A 146 11.88 -9.49 20.76
N ALA A 147 10.56 -9.62 20.75
CA ALA A 147 9.58 -8.55 20.81
C ALA A 147 8.56 -8.80 21.93
N ASP A 148 7.63 -7.88 22.12
CA ASP A 148 6.64 -7.98 23.20
C ASP A 148 5.70 -9.19 23.01
N ASP A 149 5.39 -9.53 21.76
CA ASP A 149 4.46 -10.58 21.36
C ASP A 149 5.13 -11.96 21.16
N GLY A 150 6.44 -12.02 20.93
CA GLY A 150 7.16 -13.26 20.67
C GLY A 150 8.56 -13.04 20.11
N LEU A 151 9.19 -14.14 19.68
CA LEU A 151 10.37 -14.07 18.82
C LEU A 151 9.92 -13.79 17.39
N GLU A 152 10.33 -12.64 16.85
CA GLU A 152 10.07 -12.22 15.49
C GLU A 152 11.19 -12.70 14.55
N ILE A 153 10.83 -13.54 13.58
CA ILE A 153 11.74 -14.12 12.58
C ILE A 153 11.35 -13.59 11.20
N PRO A 154 12.20 -12.80 10.54
CA PRO A 154 11.97 -12.38 9.16
C PRO A 154 12.07 -13.56 8.18
N LEU A 155 11.04 -13.74 7.35
CA LEU A 155 10.93 -14.87 6.44
C LEU A 155 10.90 -14.41 4.99
N THR A 156 11.72 -15.05 4.16
CA THR A 156 11.71 -14.89 2.70
C THR A 156 10.46 -15.51 2.09
N ARG A 157 10.23 -15.29 0.79
CA ARG A 157 9.10 -15.92 0.06
C ARG A 157 9.09 -17.44 0.11
N HIS A 158 10.26 -18.06 0.28
CA HIS A 158 10.42 -19.50 0.31
C HIS A 158 10.99 -19.88 1.65
N PHE A 159 10.13 -20.31 2.56
CA PHE A 159 10.55 -20.77 3.88
C PHE A 159 9.87 -22.08 4.27
N GLU A 160 10.52 -22.79 5.18
CA GLU A 160 10.00 -23.95 5.88
C GLU A 160 10.50 -23.92 7.33
N ILE A 161 9.57 -24.09 8.26
CA ILE A 161 9.80 -24.10 9.70
C ILE A 161 9.31 -25.43 10.26
N THR A 162 10.14 -26.06 11.06
CA THR A 162 9.77 -27.17 11.92
C THR A 162 10.14 -26.84 13.35
N ALA A 163 9.19 -26.94 14.28
CA ALA A 163 9.45 -26.73 15.69
C ALA A 163 8.63 -27.71 16.52
N GLN A 164 9.29 -28.46 17.39
CA GLN A 164 8.62 -29.42 18.28
C GLN A 164 8.68 -28.92 19.71
N ASN A 165 7.57 -29.03 20.43
CA ASN A 165 7.52 -28.67 21.84
C ASN A 165 8.00 -29.86 22.70
N ALA A 166 9.01 -29.66 23.54
CA ALA A 166 9.49 -30.66 24.49
C ALA A 166 8.79 -30.56 25.86
N ALA A 167 8.21 -29.40 26.17
CA ALA A 167 7.69 -29.07 27.48
C ALA A 167 6.30 -29.65 27.74
N ASP A 168 6.12 -30.21 28.93
CA ASP A 168 4.88 -30.89 29.36
C ASP A 168 3.72 -29.93 29.61
N SER A 169 4.00 -28.75 30.16
CA SER A 169 2.98 -27.80 30.60
C SER A 169 2.93 -26.50 29.79
N LEU A 170 3.79 -26.36 28.77
CA LEU A 170 3.88 -25.15 27.97
C LEU A 170 3.24 -25.37 26.59
N ILE A 171 2.72 -24.28 26.03
CA ILE A 171 2.17 -24.25 24.67
C ILE A 171 3.14 -23.48 23.79
N LEU A 172 3.64 -24.16 22.76
CA LEU A 172 4.42 -23.55 21.68
C LEU A 172 3.44 -23.07 20.60
N GLY A 173 3.56 -21.80 20.22
CA GLY A 173 2.75 -21.17 19.18
C GLY A 173 3.60 -20.60 18.06
N ILE A 174 3.05 -20.60 16.85
CA ILE A 174 3.57 -19.79 15.74
C ILE A 174 2.44 -19.06 15.05
N LYS A 175 2.74 -17.84 14.59
CA LYS A 175 1.94 -17.10 13.61
C LYS A 175 2.82 -16.69 12.44
N ILE A 176 2.30 -16.84 11.22
CA ILE A 176 2.92 -16.28 10.01
C ILE A 176 2.07 -15.11 9.54
N ILE A 177 2.69 -13.94 9.42
CA ILE A 177 2.04 -12.68 9.08
C ILE A 177 2.63 -12.16 7.77
N ASP A 178 1.77 -11.71 6.86
CA ASP A 178 2.19 -10.91 5.72
C ASP A 178 2.47 -9.47 6.15
N LYS A 179 3.70 -8.97 5.95
CA LYS A 179 4.12 -7.67 6.48
C LYS A 179 3.45 -6.48 5.80
N HIS A 180 2.88 -6.66 4.60
CA HIS A 180 2.31 -5.57 3.83
C HIS A 180 0.81 -5.42 4.09
N SER A 181 0.10 -6.54 4.14
CA SER A 181 -1.34 -6.59 4.42
C SER A 181 -1.65 -6.73 5.91
N HIS A 182 -0.67 -7.11 6.74
CA HIS A 182 -0.82 -7.43 8.16
C HIS A 182 -1.77 -8.61 8.43
N ASN A 183 -2.08 -9.41 7.41
CA ASN A 183 -2.93 -10.58 7.55
C ASN A 183 -2.18 -11.75 8.17
N VAL A 184 -2.83 -12.45 9.10
CA VAL A 184 -2.36 -13.74 9.62
C VAL A 184 -2.65 -14.81 8.57
N LEU A 185 -1.60 -15.37 7.97
CA LEU A 185 -1.69 -16.41 6.94
C LEU A 185 -1.69 -17.82 7.54
N PHE A 186 -1.09 -17.97 8.72
CA PHE A 186 -1.02 -19.25 9.42
C PHE A 186 -0.94 -19.02 10.92
N GLU A 187 -1.65 -19.83 11.69
CA GLU A 187 -1.55 -19.86 13.14
C GLU A 187 -1.68 -21.30 13.62
N LYS A 188 -0.76 -21.74 14.48
CA LYS A 188 -0.82 -23.06 15.10
C LYS A 188 -0.25 -23.02 16.51
N GLN A 189 -0.87 -23.77 17.40
CA GLN A 189 -0.40 -24.01 18.77
C GLN A 189 -0.32 -25.50 19.03
N VAL A 190 0.69 -25.91 19.80
CA VAL A 190 0.95 -27.32 20.12
C VAL A 190 1.37 -27.51 21.58
N GLY A 191 0.91 -28.61 22.17
CA GLY A 191 1.37 -29.08 23.48
C GLY A 191 2.60 -29.97 23.36
N GLN A 192 2.92 -30.71 24.43
CA GLN A 192 4.10 -31.56 24.50
C GLN A 192 4.18 -32.58 23.35
N PHE A 193 5.37 -32.72 22.78
CA PHE A 193 5.78 -33.63 21.70
C PHE A 193 5.09 -33.44 20.35
N ASP A 194 4.09 -32.56 20.27
CA ASP A 194 3.54 -32.14 19.00
C ASP A 194 4.48 -31.15 18.29
N ALA A 195 4.43 -31.19 16.96
CA ALA A 195 5.26 -30.37 16.10
C ALA A 195 4.42 -29.40 15.24
N ILE A 196 4.99 -28.22 15.06
CA ILE A 196 4.55 -27.20 14.13
C ILE A 196 5.38 -27.38 12.86
N PHE A 197 4.67 -27.49 11.74
CA PHE A 197 5.25 -27.43 10.40
C PHE A 197 4.57 -26.28 9.67
N ALA A 198 5.35 -25.28 9.27
CA ALA A 198 4.86 -24.13 8.50
C ALA A 198 5.74 -23.96 7.26
N SER A 199 5.12 -23.82 6.08
CA SER A 199 5.85 -23.62 4.83
C SER A 199 5.10 -22.63 3.98
N SER A 200 5.86 -21.80 3.25
CA SER A 200 5.35 -20.91 2.20
C SER A 200 4.39 -21.61 1.21
N ASN A 201 4.59 -22.91 0.95
CA ASN A 201 3.72 -23.69 0.05
C ASN A 201 2.27 -23.87 0.55
N TYR A 202 2.00 -23.59 1.83
CA TYR A 202 0.68 -23.79 2.45
C TYR A 202 -0.02 -22.49 2.82
N LEU A 203 0.55 -21.32 2.52
CA LEU A 203 -0.02 -20.02 2.90
C LEU A 203 -1.06 -19.49 1.90
N ASP A 204 -1.08 -20.01 0.66
CA ASP A 204 -1.90 -19.51 -0.45
C ASP A 204 -3.20 -20.32 -0.68
N ARG A 205 -3.78 -20.94 0.36
CA ARG A 205 -5.06 -21.68 0.23
C ARG A 205 -6.22 -21.00 0.92
#